data_AF-A0A1V4T058-F1
#
_entry.id   AF-A0A1V4T058-F1
#
_cell.length_a   1.000
_cell.length_b   1.000
_cell.length_c   1.000
_cell.angle_alpha   90.00
_cell.angle_beta   90.00
_cell.angle_gamma   90.00
#
_symmetry.space_group_name_H-M   'P 1'
#
loop_
_entity.id
_entity.type
_entity.pdbx_description
1 polymer ?
#
loop_
_entity_poly.entity_id
_entity_poly.type
_entity_poly.pdbx_seq_one_letter_code
_entity_poly.pdbx_strand_id
1 'polypeptide(L)'
;LNSLALGFGYFFARVNGLNVPQQLTIGIEVGVQNGGTALLVTGTILGSSMMSVPPVIYGILMWGPSMLFGLWWGKRILSASGTAAEQG
;
A
#
# COMPACT_ATOMS: atom_id res chain seq x y z
N LEU A 1 -2.41 -10.79 5.12
CA LEU A 1 -1.37 -9.93 5.71
C LEU A 1 -1.36 -8.52 5.12
N ASN A 2 -1.37 -8.36 3.79
CA ASN A 2 -1.34 -7.04 3.11
C ASN A 2 -2.33 -6.00 3.68
N SER A 3 -3.63 -6.34 3.79
CA SER A 3 -4.63 -5.40 4.30
C SER A 3 -4.39 -4.97 5.76
N LEU A 4 -3.78 -5.84 6.57
CA LEU A 4 -3.38 -5.50 7.93
C LEU A 4 -2.16 -4.57 7.92
N ALA A 5 -1.17 -4.82 7.07
CA ALA A 5 0.01 -3.96 6.92
C ALA A 5 -0.35 -2.56 6.38
N LEU A 6 -1.26 -2.48 5.40
CA LEU A 6 -1.86 -1.23 4.91
C LEU A 6 -2.55 -0.46 6.05
N GLY A 7 -3.40 -1.16 6.81
CA GLY A 7 -4.12 -0.56 7.94
C GLY A 7 -3.18 -0.09 9.05
N PHE A 8 -2.15 -0.87 9.37
CA PHE A 8 -1.17 -0.54 10.41
C PHE A 8 -0.27 0.63 10.00
N GLY A 9 0.24 0.64 8.75
CA GLY A 9 1.06 1.73 8.22
C GLY A 9 0.27 3.05 8.14
N TYR A 10 -0.98 2.99 7.68
CA TYR A 10 -1.88 4.14 7.68
C TYR A 10 -2.17 4.65 9.09
N PHE A 11 -2.52 3.75 10.02
CA PHE A 11 -2.83 4.11 11.40
C PHE A 11 -1.61 4.68 12.13
N PHE A 12 -0.43 4.08 11.93
CA PHE A 12 0.83 4.57 12.45
C PHE A 12 1.12 5.99 11.95
N ALA A 13 0.98 6.24 10.65
CA ALA A 13 1.17 7.57 10.10
C ALA A 13 0.15 8.59 10.64
N ARG A 14 -1.09 8.15 10.88
CA ARG A 14 -2.16 8.97 11.47
C ARG A 14 -1.88 9.33 12.93
N VAL A 15 -1.40 8.39 13.75
CA VAL A 15 -1.04 8.65 15.15
C VAL A 15 0.13 9.63 15.26
N ASN A 16 1.04 9.61 14.29
CA ASN A 16 2.17 10.56 14.22
C ASN A 16 1.80 11.93 13.60
N GLY A 17 0.52 12.17 13.29
CA GLY A 17 0.05 13.48 12.79
C GLY A 17 0.53 13.85 11.38
N LEU A 18 0.95 12.87 10.58
CA LEU A 18 1.44 13.11 9.22
C LEU A 18 0.31 13.55 8.27
N ASN A 19 0.64 14.27 7.20
CA ASN A 19 -0.36 14.74 6.24
C ASN A 19 -1.00 13.57 5.47
N VAL A 20 -2.24 13.73 5.04
CA VAL A 20 -3.01 12.71 4.29
C VAL A 20 -2.23 12.04 3.15
N PRO A 21 -1.52 12.77 2.27
CA PRO A 21 -0.70 12.14 1.23
C PRO A 21 0.43 11.26 1.82
N GLN A 22 1.07 11.67 2.91
CA GLN A 22 2.11 10.88 3.57
C GLN A 22 1.54 9.61 4.23
N GLN A 23 0.35 9.70 4.82
CA GLN A 23 -0.35 8.53 5.37
C GLN A 23 -0.65 7.48 4.29
N LEU A 24 -1.06 7.91 3.09
CA LEU A 24 -1.27 7.00 1.96
C LEU A 24 0.04 6.38 1.49
N THR A 25 1.07 7.20 1.28
CA THR A 25 2.37 6.72 0.81
C THR A 25 2.93 5.67 1.76
N ILE A 26 2.92 5.93 3.08
CA ILE A 26 3.41 4.99 4.07
C ILE A 26 2.59 3.70 4.09
N GLY A 27 1.26 3.80 4.01
CA GLY A 27 0.39 2.62 3.94
C GLY A 27 0.69 1.76 2.70
N ILE A 28 0.88 2.38 1.53
CA ILE A 28 1.18 1.68 0.27
C ILE A 28 2.59 1.08 0.30
N GLU A 29 3.61 1.83 0.75
CA GLU A 29 4.99 1.36 0.80
C GLU A 29 5.13 0.16 1.76
N VAL A 30 4.59 0.27 2.98
CA VAL A 30 4.63 -0.81 3.98
C VAL A 30 3.75 -2.00 3.57
N GLY A 31 2.59 -1.71 2.98
CA GLY A 31 1.63 -2.71 2.52
C GLY A 31 2.17 -3.53 1.35
N VAL A 32 2.58 -2.86 0.26
CA VAL A 32 2.85 -3.46 -1.06
C VAL A 32 4.29 -3.97 -1.20
N GLN A 33 5.30 -3.30 -0.62
CA GLN A 33 6.71 -3.67 -0.85
C GLN A 33 7.16 -4.96 -0.14
N ASN A 34 6.33 -5.49 0.77
CA ASN A 34 6.59 -6.78 1.43
C ASN A 34 6.76 -7.93 0.42
N GLY A 35 6.06 -7.89 -0.72
CA GLY A 35 6.21 -8.89 -1.78
C GLY A 35 7.57 -8.86 -2.47
N GLY A 36 8.14 -7.67 -2.69
CA GLY A 36 9.45 -7.49 -3.36
C GLY A 36 10.62 -7.95 -2.50
N THR A 37 10.57 -7.68 -1.19
CA THR A 37 11.57 -8.16 -0.23
C THR A 37 11.53 -9.68 -0.07
N ALA A 38 10.35 -10.29 -0.04
CA ALA A 38 10.21 -11.75 -0.03
C ALA A 38 10.81 -12.39 -1.31
N LEU A 39 10.55 -11.79 -2.47
CA LEU A 39 11.14 -12.19 -3.77
C LEU A 39 12.67 -12.11 -3.78
N LEU A 40 13.21 -11.02 -3.21
CA LEU A 40 14.65 -10.86 -3.05
C LEU A 40 15.21 -12.00 -2.20
N VAL A 41 14.62 -12.28 -1.04
CA VAL A 41 15.09 -13.36 -0.15
C VAL A 41 15.02 -14.74 -0.83
N THR A 42 13.90 -15.09 -1.46
CA THR A 42 13.74 -16.41 -2.08
C THR A 42 14.62 -16.57 -3.33
N GLY A 43 14.82 -15.48 -4.07
CA GLY A 43 15.64 -15.45 -5.28
C GLY A 43 17.14 -15.37 -5.02
N THR A 44 17.60 -14.50 -4.11
CA THR A 44 19.04 -14.24 -3.91
C THR A 44 19.63 -15.00 -2.73
N ILE A 45 18.89 -15.15 -1.63
CA ILE A 45 19.40 -15.82 -0.42
C ILE A 45 19.17 -17.33 -0.51
N LEU A 46 17.95 -17.76 -0.86
CA LEU A 46 17.63 -19.19 -1.01
C LEU A 46 18.03 -19.76 -2.38
N GLY A 47 18.16 -18.92 -3.42
CA GLY A 47 18.53 -19.36 -4.77
C GLY A 47 17.54 -20.32 -5.42
N SER A 48 16.31 -20.43 -4.92
CA SER A 48 15.32 -21.42 -5.36
C SER A 48 14.14 -20.74 -6.07
N SER A 49 14.05 -20.94 -7.39
CA SER A 49 12.95 -20.37 -8.20
C SER A 49 11.58 -20.91 -7.76
N MET A 50 11.53 -22.15 -7.28
CA MET A 50 10.32 -22.77 -6.74
C MET A 50 9.82 -22.03 -5.49
N MET A 51 10.73 -21.55 -4.64
CA MET A 51 10.39 -20.77 -3.44
C MET A 51 10.02 -19.32 -3.75
N SER A 52 10.30 -18.82 -4.96
CA SER A 52 9.88 -17.49 -5.42
C SER A 52 8.46 -17.46 -5.98
N VAL A 53 7.83 -18.61 -6.25
CA VAL A 53 6.45 -18.68 -6.76
C VAL A 53 5.44 -18.08 -5.77
N PRO A 54 5.45 -18.41 -4.46
CA PRO A 54 4.50 -17.83 -3.52
C PRO A 54 4.63 -16.29 -3.36
N PRO A 55 5.85 -15.69 -3.22
CA PRO A 55 6.03 -14.25 -3.22
C PRO A 55 5.55 -13.54 -4.49
N VAL A 56 5.76 -14.12 -5.68
CA VAL A 56 5.29 -13.57 -6.96
C VAL A 56 3.77 -13.53 -7.02
N ILE A 57 3.11 -14.65 -6.72
CA ILE A 57 1.64 -14.73 -6.75
C ILE A 57 1.04 -13.77 -5.72
N TYR A 58 1.59 -13.74 -4.52
CA TYR A 58 1.19 -12.78 -3.50
C TYR A 58 1.36 -11.34 -4.01
N GLY A 59 2.54 -10.98 -4.53
CA GLY A 59 2.85 -9.66 -5.07
C GLY A 59 1.86 -9.18 -6.12
N ILE A 60 1.38 -10.06 -7.01
CA ILE A 60 0.34 -9.73 -8.00
C ILE A 60 -1.01 -9.51 -7.33
N LEU A 61 -1.42 -10.42 -6.43
CA LEU A 61 -2.70 -10.33 -5.71
C LEU A 61 -2.79 -9.09 -4.81
N MET A 62 -1.65 -8.55 -4.37
CA MET A 62 -1.57 -7.33 -3.56
C MET A 62 -2.02 -6.06 -4.29
N TRP A 63 -2.00 -6.04 -5.63
CA TRP A 63 -2.41 -4.87 -6.40
C TRP A 63 -3.90 -4.57 -6.27
N GLY A 64 -4.76 -5.59 -6.22
CA GLY A 64 -6.21 -5.41 -6.12
C GLY A 64 -6.63 -4.58 -4.90
N PRO A 65 -6.30 -5.01 -3.66
CA PRO A 65 -6.64 -4.27 -2.45
C PRO A 65 -6.03 -2.86 -2.40
N SER A 66 -4.78 -2.72 -2.86
CA SER A 66 -4.05 -1.45 -2.81
C SER A 66 -4.61 -0.43 -3.80
N MET A 67 -5.01 -0.90 -4.99
CA MET A 67 -5.66 -0.09 -6.01
C MET A 67 -7.08 0.31 -5.59
N LEU A 68 -7.84 -0.59 -4.97
CA LEU A 68 -9.15 -0.26 -4.38
C LEU A 68 -9.04 0.79 -3.27
N PHE A 69 -8.05 0.64 -2.37
CA PHE A 69 -7.79 1.60 -1.31
C PHE A 69 -7.39 2.97 -1.86
N GLY A 70 -6.49 3.01 -2.85
CA GLY A 70 -6.07 4.23 -3.53
C GLY A 70 -7.23 4.93 -4.25
N LEU A 71 -8.06 4.19 -4.99
CA LEU A 71 -9.23 4.74 -5.69
C LEU A 71 -10.28 5.29 -4.71
N TRP A 72 -10.56 4.57 -3.62
CA TRP A 72 -11.49 5.02 -2.60
C TRP A 72 -11.04 6.31 -1.92
N TRP A 73 -9.75 6.41 -1.61
CA TRP A 73 -9.18 7.61 -1.01
C TRP A 73 -9.05 8.77 -2.00
N GLY A 74 -8.71 8.48 -3.25
CA GLY A 74 -8.68 9.45 -4.35
C GLY A 74 -10.03 10.13 -4.55
N LYS A 75 -11.13 9.37 -4.55
CA LYS A 75 -12.48 9.95 -4.60
C LYS A 75 -12.77 10.89 -3.43
N ARG A 76 -12.27 10.60 -2.23
CA ARG A 76 -12.45 11.45 -1.03
C ARG A 76 -11.62 12.73 -1.08
N ILE A 77 -10.38 12.66 -1.56
CA ILE A 77 -9.52 13.84 -1.72
C ILE A 77 -10.06 14.77 -2.81
N LEU A 78 -10.50 14.23 -3.95
CA LEU A 78 -11.07 14.99 -5.07
C LEU A 78 -12.41 15.63 -4.70
N SER A 79 -13.26 14.92 -3.96
CA SER A 79 -14.54 15.47 -3.48
C SER A 79 -14.33 16.64 -2.50
N ALA A 80 -13.32 16.55 -1.63
CA ALA A 80 -13.00 17.63 -0.69
C ALA A 80 -12.41 18.88 -1.38
N SER A 81 -11.73 18.70 -2.52
CA SER A 81 -11.17 19.82 -3.30
C SER A 81 -12.22 20.50 -4.19
N GLY A 82 -13.22 19.75 -4.69
CA GLY A 82 -14.36 20.33 -5.40
C GLY A 82 -15.23 21.24 -4.52
N THR A 83 -15.54 20.81 -3.30
CA THR A 83 -16.33 21.62 -2.35
C THR A 83 -15.61 22.89 -1.90
N ALA A 84 -14.27 22.87 -1.82
CA ALA A 84 -13.47 24.04 -1.49
C ALA A 84 -13.41 25.07 -2.65
N ALA A 85 -13.53 24.61 -3.90
CA ALA A 85 -13.53 25.49 -5.08
C ALA A 85 -14.90 26.14 -5.35
N GLU A 86 -16.01 25.56 -4.89
CA GLU A 86 -17.35 26.15 -4.99
C GLU A 86 -17.65 27.20 -3.90
N GLN A 87 -16.81 27.34 -2.87
CA GLN A 87 -17.04 28.24 -1.72
C GLN A 87 -16.13 29.48 -1.69
N GLY A 88 -15.30 29.70 -2.72
CA GLY A 88 -14.44 30.90 -2.87
C GLY A 88 -14.92 31.81 -3.98
#